data_AF-A0A3D9SC98-F1
#
_entry.id   AF-A0A3D9SC98-F1
#
_cell.length_a   1.000
_cell.length_b   1.000
_cell.length_c   1.000
_cell.angle_alpha   90.00
_cell.angle_beta   90.00
_cell.angle_gamma   90.00
#
_symmetry.space_group_name_H-M   'P 1'
#
loop_
_entity.id
_entity.type
_entity.pdbx_description
1 polymer ?
#
loop_
_entity_poly.entity_id
_entity_poly.type
_entity_poly.pdbx_seq_one_letter_code
_entity_poly.pdbx_strand_id
1 'polypeptide(L)'
;MLIRPMIPVGTHPIEQGQYILPTLQINRLMDKLVQVITDGAPGLMVYGRPRLGKTKATTFAVEYLPELLNMPIPVFIADSKSYKVPSAEKFYRDMLTDFKFKF
;
A
#
# COMPACT_ATOMS: atom_id res chain seq x y z
N MET A 1 -8.04 -33.38 18.33
CA MET A 1 -7.80 -33.81 16.94
C MET A 1 -8.15 -32.63 16.04
N LEU A 2 -7.19 -32.00 15.38
CA LEU A 2 -7.45 -30.83 14.51
C LEU A 2 -8.08 -31.32 13.21
N ILE A 3 -9.36 -30.98 12.98
CA ILE A 3 -10.09 -31.31 11.76
C ILE A 3 -9.48 -30.47 10.63
N ARG A 4 -8.89 -31.11 9.62
CA ARG A 4 -8.37 -30.41 8.45
C ARG A 4 -9.55 -29.92 7.59
N PRO A 5 -9.59 -28.64 7.19
CA PRO A 5 -10.62 -28.15 6.29
C PRO A 5 -10.50 -28.87 4.92
N MET A 6 -11.63 -29.30 4.38
CA MET A 6 -11.70 -29.91 3.04
C MET A 6 -11.68 -28.79 2.00
N ILE A 7 -10.52 -28.53 1.40
CA ILE A 7 -10.34 -27.50 0.37
C ILE A 7 -10.46 -28.20 -0.99
N PRO A 8 -11.40 -27.78 -1.87
CA PRO A 8 -11.54 -28.37 -3.19
C PRO A 8 -10.28 -28.15 -4.05
N VAL A 9 -9.89 -29.15 -4.83
CA VAL A 9 -8.72 -29.11 -5.71
C VAL A 9 -8.83 -27.94 -6.69
N GLY A 10 -7.77 -27.16 -6.84
CA GLY A 10 -7.72 -25.93 -7.65
C GLY A 10 -8.24 -24.68 -6.95
N THR A 11 -8.74 -24.79 -5.71
CA THR A 11 -9.26 -23.65 -4.94
C THR A 11 -8.21 -23.05 -4.01
N HIS A 12 -7.12 -23.77 -3.74
CA HIS A 12 -6.09 -23.26 -2.86
C HIS A 12 -5.34 -22.10 -3.53
N PRO A 13 -5.12 -20.94 -2.87
CA PRO A 13 -4.47 -19.77 -3.48
C PRO A 13 -3.09 -20.05 -4.08
N ILE A 14 -2.37 -21.04 -3.53
CA ILE A 14 -1.10 -21.55 -4.05
C ILE A 14 -1.28 -22.18 -5.44
N GLU A 15 -2.34 -22.97 -5.63
CA GLU A 15 -2.67 -23.62 -6.91
C GLU A 15 -3.16 -22.61 -7.95
N GLN A 16 -3.80 -21.53 -7.50
CA GLN A 16 -4.26 -20.42 -8.35
C GLN A 16 -3.16 -19.40 -8.69
N GLY A 17 -1.97 -19.51 -8.08
CA GLY A 17 -0.85 -18.59 -8.29
C GLY A 17 -1.08 -17.18 -7.73
N GLN A 18 -2.11 -16.97 -6.91
CA GLN A 18 -2.48 -15.66 -6.35
C GLN A 18 -1.95 -15.44 -4.92
N TYR A 19 -0.87 -16.12 -4.55
CA TYR A 19 -0.32 -15.99 -3.20
C TYR A 19 0.74 -14.88 -3.16
N ILE A 20 0.37 -13.73 -2.60
CA ILE A 20 1.29 -12.61 -2.39
C ILE A 20 1.99 -12.80 -1.06
N LEU A 21 3.28 -13.13 -1.11
CA LEU A 21 4.13 -13.26 0.07
C LEU A 21 4.96 -12.00 0.29
N PRO A 22 4.72 -11.25 1.38
CA PRO A 22 5.57 -10.11 1.71
C PRO A 22 6.96 -10.60 2.13
N THR A 23 7.98 -9.86 1.70
CA THR A 23 9.35 -10.08 2.17
C THR A 23 9.53 -9.44 3.56
N LEU A 24 10.59 -9.83 4.28
CA LEU A 24 10.94 -9.22 5.57
C LEU A 24 11.03 -7.68 5.50
N GLN A 25 11.49 -7.13 4.37
CA GLN A 25 11.61 -5.67 4.21
C GLN A 25 10.24 -5.01 4.05
N ILE A 26 9.29 -5.69 3.41
CA ILE A 26 7.90 -5.21 3.31
C ILE A 26 7.26 -5.22 4.70
N ASN A 27 7.45 -6.28 5.48
CA ASN A 27 6.92 -6.33 6.86
C ASN A 27 7.47 -5.18 7.71
N ARG A 28 8.78 -4.92 7.66
CA ARG A 28 9.40 -3.78 8.37
C ARG A 28 8.86 -2.43 7.92
N LEU A 29 8.56 -2.28 6.62
CA LEU A 29 7.94 -1.07 6.09
C LEU A 29 6.52 -0.91 6.64
N MET A 30 5.73 -1.98 6.65
CA MET A 30 4.37 -1.98 7.19
C MET A 30 4.36 -1.61 8.67
N ASP A 31 5.22 -2.24 9.48
CA ASP A 31 5.33 -1.92 10.91
C ASP A 31 5.64 -0.45 11.16
N LYS A 32 6.54 0.15 10.34
CA LYS A 32 6.84 1.58 10.45
C LYS A 32 5.73 2.48 9.96
N LEU A 33 4.99 2.09 8.92
CA LEU A 33 3.83 2.86 8.47
C LEU A 33 2.73 2.87 9.53
N VAL A 34 2.45 1.72 10.13
CA VAL A 34 1.50 1.61 11.26
C VAL A 34 1.93 2.52 12.39
N GLN A 35 3.19 2.42 12.80
CA GLN A 35 3.72 3.26 13.86
C GLN A 35 3.57 4.76 13.53
N VAL A 36 3.93 5.19 12.32
CA VAL A 36 3.82 6.60 11.91
C VAL A 36 2.38 7.09 11.99
N ILE A 37 1.41 6.26 11.62
CA ILE A 37 -0.01 6.59 11.68
C ILE A 37 -0.50 6.65 13.13
N THR A 38 -0.15 5.65 13.95
CA THR A 38 -0.58 5.59 15.36
C THR A 38 0.03 6.71 16.19
N ASP A 39 1.29 7.06 15.92
CA ASP A 39 2.02 8.09 16.65
C ASP A 39 1.64 9.51 16.17
N GLY A 40 0.87 9.63 15.07
CA GLY A 40 0.55 10.91 14.44
C GLY A 40 1.79 11.63 13.92
N ALA A 41 2.81 10.88 13.48
CA ALA A 41 4.08 11.43 13.05
C ALA A 41 3.93 12.15 11.68
N PRO A 42 4.79 13.14 11.36
CA PRO A 42 4.63 13.98 10.17
C PRO A 42 4.75 13.23 8.83
N GLY A 43 5.32 12.03 8.82
CA GLY A 43 5.38 11.16 7.65
C GLY A 43 6.59 10.23 7.62
N LEU A 44 6.73 9.50 6.51
CA LEU A 44 7.81 8.55 6.25
C LEU A 44 8.37 8.76 4.84
N MET A 45 9.69 8.76 4.70
CA MET A 45 10.36 8.81 3.40
C MET A 45 11.02 7.47 3.06
N VAL A 46 10.54 6.81 1.99
CA VAL A 46 11.12 5.57 1.48
C VAL A 46 12.03 5.89 0.29
N TYR A 47 13.34 5.69 0.46
CA TYR A 47 14.35 5.97 -0.57
C TYR A 47 15.23 4.76 -0.86
N GLY A 48 15.94 4.79 -1.99
CA GLY A 48 16.86 3.72 -2.39
C GLY A 48 17.12 3.72 -3.89
N ARG A 49 18.00 2.83 -4.36
CA ARG A 49 18.35 2.72 -5.79
C ARG A 49 17.12 2.41 -6.67
N PRO A 50 17.08 2.89 -7.92
CA PRO A 50 16.06 2.48 -8.88
C PRO A 50 15.94 0.96 -8.98
N ARG A 51 14.72 0.45 -9.23
CA ARG A 51 14.40 -0.99 -9.41
C ARG A 51 14.55 -1.89 -8.18
N LEU A 52 14.69 -1.34 -6.97
CA LEU A 52 14.62 -2.11 -5.71
C LEU A 52 13.20 -2.49 -5.25
N GLY A 53 12.18 -2.26 -6.07
CA GLY A 53 10.79 -2.62 -5.72
C GLY A 53 10.04 -1.61 -4.84
N LYS A 54 10.55 -0.37 -4.69
CA LYS A 54 9.88 0.69 -3.89
C LYS A 54 8.42 0.89 -4.27
N THR A 55 8.13 1.02 -5.57
CA THR A 55 6.75 1.19 -6.07
C THR A 55 5.87 0.00 -5.70
N LYS A 56 6.39 -1.24 -5.82
CA LYS A 56 5.64 -2.43 -5.41
C LYS A 56 5.39 -2.46 -3.91
N ALA A 57 6.36 -2.03 -3.10
CA ALA A 57 6.23 -1.99 -1.65
C ALA A 57 5.19 -0.94 -1.20
N THR A 58 5.16 0.23 -1.83
CA THR A 58 4.13 1.25 -1.55
C THR A 58 2.75 0.82 -2.01
N THR A 59 2.63 0.16 -3.18
CA THR A 59 1.34 -0.37 -3.65
C THR A 59 0.81 -1.46 -2.70
N PHE A 60 1.69 -2.38 -2.28
CA PHE A 60 1.33 -3.37 -1.27
C PHE A 60 0.85 -2.70 0.02
N ALA A 61 1.56 -1.69 0.50
CA ALA A 61 1.14 -0.98 1.71
C ALA A 61 -0.26 -0.39 1.57
N VAL A 62 -0.59 0.25 0.44
CA VAL A 62 -1.91 0.85 0.18
C VAL A 62 -3.03 -0.19 0.17
N GLU A 63 -2.80 -1.37 -0.40
CA GLU A 63 -3.80 -2.46 -0.43
C GLU A 63 -4.08 -3.03 0.95
N TYR A 64 -3.06 -3.24 1.77
CA TYR A 64 -3.16 -4.01 3.02
C TYR A 64 -3.25 -3.14 4.29
N LEU A 65 -2.93 -1.84 4.23
CA LEU A 65 -3.05 -0.94 5.39
C LEU A 65 -4.46 -0.90 6.00
N PRO A 66 -5.55 -0.77 5.20
CA PRO A 66 -6.90 -0.66 5.73
C PRO A 66 -7.32 -1.90 6.53
N GLU A 67 -6.94 -3.09 6.04
CA GLU A 67 -7.17 -4.35 6.74
C GLU A 67 -6.38 -4.41 8.05
N LEU A 68 -5.10 -4.02 8.01
CA LEU A 68 -4.22 -4.09 9.16
C LEU A 68 -4.63 -3.12 10.30
N LEU A 69 -5.18 -1.96 9.94
CA LEU A 69 -5.65 -0.94 10.89
C LEU A 69 -7.14 -1.07 11.21
N ASN A 70 -7.86 -2.04 10.60
CA ASN A 70 -9.30 -2.23 10.73
C ASN A 70 -10.11 -0.94 10.49
N MET A 71 -9.66 -0.08 9.58
CA MET A 71 -10.34 1.18 9.26
C MET A 71 -10.17 1.54 7.79
N PRO A 72 -11.18 2.17 7.16
CA PRO A 72 -11.04 2.68 5.81
C PRO A 72 -10.08 3.88 5.79
N ILE A 73 -8.96 3.74 5.09
CA ILE A 73 -7.97 4.81 4.96
C ILE A 73 -8.09 5.41 3.57
N PRO A 74 -8.44 6.71 3.43
CA PRO A 74 -8.39 7.38 2.15
C PRO A 74 -6.92 7.55 1.75
N VAL A 75 -6.54 6.97 0.62
CA VAL A 75 -5.19 7.05 0.07
C VAL A 75 -5.20 7.89 -1.19
N PHE A 76 -4.32 8.90 -1.22
CA PHE A 76 -4.03 9.68 -2.42
C PHE A 76 -2.65 9.31 -2.95
N ILE A 77 -2.57 9.06 -4.25
CA ILE A 77 -1.32 8.66 -4.93
C ILE A 77 -1.02 9.69 -6.00
N ALA A 78 0.05 10.46 -5.83
CA ALA A 78 0.56 11.37 -6.85
C ALA A 78 1.83 10.80 -7.50
N ASP A 79 1.81 10.60 -8.83
CA ASP A 79 3.02 10.29 -9.60
C ASP A 79 3.58 11.58 -10.23
N SER A 80 4.82 11.91 -9.89
CA SER A 80 5.52 13.07 -10.45
C SER A 80 5.95 12.91 -11.91
N LYS A 81 5.81 11.73 -12.51
CA LYS A 81 6.13 11.48 -13.93
C LYS A 81 5.09 12.03 -14.90
N SER A 82 3.87 12.28 -14.43
CA SER A 82 2.77 12.76 -15.27
C SER A 82 3.02 14.16 -15.84
N TYR A 83 3.96 14.92 -15.26
CA TYR A 83 4.23 16.30 -15.65
C TYR A 83 5.68 16.51 -16.09
N LYS A 84 5.83 17.16 -17.24
CA LYS A 84 7.13 17.62 -17.75
C LYS A 84 7.78 18.67 -16.83
N VAL A 85 6.97 19.47 -16.14
CA VAL A 85 7.42 20.46 -15.15
C VAL A 85 6.53 20.32 -13.91
N PRO A 86 7.08 19.87 -12.76
CA PRO A 86 6.34 19.81 -11.50
C PRO A 86 6.06 21.24 -11.01
N SER A 87 4.81 21.53 -10.62
CA SER A 87 4.43 22.79 -9.98
C SER A 87 3.49 22.53 -8.82
N ALA A 88 3.57 23.37 -7.78
CA ALA A 88 2.70 23.28 -6.61
C ALA A 88 1.21 23.41 -7.00
N GLU A 89 0.88 24.31 -7.92
CA GLU A 89 -0.50 24.49 -8.40
C GLU A 89 -1.09 23.20 -8.99
N LYS A 90 -0.32 22.48 -9.81
CA LYS A 90 -0.77 21.21 -10.40
C LYS A 90 -0.94 20.14 -9.34
N PHE A 91 0.00 20.04 -8.40
CA PHE A 91 -0.11 19.10 -7.28
C PHE A 91 -1.40 19.32 -6.48
N TYR A 92 -1.69 20.56 -6.08
CA TYR A 92 -2.91 20.86 -5.33
C TYR A 92 -4.19 20.63 -6.16
N ARG A 93 -4.14 20.91 -7.46
CA ARG A 93 -5.26 20.63 -8.38
C ARG A 93 -5.55 19.13 -8.45
N ASP A 94 -4.53 18.31 -8.64
CA ASP A 94 -4.67 16.85 -8.72
C ASP A 94 -5.17 16.26 -7.41
N MET A 95 -4.64 16.76 -6.29
CA MET A 95 -5.12 16.39 -4.96
C MET A 95 -6.62 16.67 -4.80
N LEU A 96 -7.10 17.83 -5.24
CA LEU A 96 -8.51 18.19 -5.16
C LEU A 96 -9.40 17.37 -6.11
N THR A 97 -8.91 16.98 -7.28
CA THR A 97 -9.68 16.17 -8.24
C THR A 97 -9.75 14.69 -7.86
N ASP A 98 -8.68 14.14 -7.28
CA ASP A 98 -8.60 12.71 -6.96
C ASP A 98 -9.27 12.36 -5.62
N PHE A 99 -9.34 13.31 -4.69
CA PHE A 99 -10.12 13.13 -3.46
C PHE A 99 -11.61 13.12 -3.77
N LYS A 100 -12.15 11.92 -4.03
CA LYS A 100 -13.59 11.69 -4.02
C LYS A 100 -14.07 11.60 -2.57
N PHE A 101 -14.35 12.75 -1.97
CA PHE A 101 -15.02 12.81 -0.67
C PHE A 101 -16.38 12.10 -0.79
N LYS A 102 -16.52 10.95 -0.14
CA LYS A 102 -17.83 10.37 0.15
C LYS A 102 -18.40 11.16 1.33
N PHE A 103 -19.07 12.27 1.02
CA PHE A 103 -19.97 12.91 1.97
C PHE A 103 -21.22 12.04 2.15
#